data_AF-A0A838MI92-F1
#
_entry.id   AF-A0A838MI92-F1
#
_cell.length_a   1.000
_cell.length_b   1.000
_cell.length_c   1.000
_cell.angle_alpha   90.00
_cell.angle_beta   90.00
_cell.angle_gamma   90.00
#
_symmetry.space_group_name_H-M   'P 1'
#
loop_
_entity.id
_entity.type
_entity.pdbx_description
1 polymer ?
#
loop_
_entity_poly.entity_id
_entity_poly.type
_entity_poly.pdbx_seq_one_letter_code
_entity_poly.pdbx_strand_id
1 'polypeptide(L)'
;MAKKERKNKIKNKEEFQMPEWMECAWRRVPCDRDDCKICGKIKRERARHIAAGENPDDMSVALEDVGNDFKEMLSMIKADAAAHGFDIENIDDIQEPPEPNDFPFYNQAAEWSADIHKMAEQAYDNLDAWPELEPGLDLLWYSNTILAKIYRQLCNRWHIEQGDEYGEEDYKYTKYVLGECLAILKKSLGELITMYPEQKGKFNLSLIMLSGIEEQAMKI
;
A
#
# COMPACT_ATOMS: atom_id res chain seq x y z
N MET A 1 20.46 -24.35 -34.34
CA MET A 1 19.45 -23.33 -34.70
C MET A 1 19.13 -22.52 -33.46
N ALA A 2 19.56 -21.26 -33.44
CA ALA A 2 19.46 -20.38 -32.27
C ALA A 2 18.02 -19.87 -32.08
N LYS A 3 17.40 -20.16 -30.93
CA LYS A 3 16.16 -19.50 -30.49
C LYS A 3 16.55 -18.13 -29.92
N LYS A 4 16.29 -17.07 -30.70
CA LYS A 4 16.42 -15.68 -30.28
C LYS A 4 15.43 -15.38 -29.14
N GLU A 5 15.99 -14.90 -28.03
CA GLU A 5 15.31 -14.21 -26.94
C GLU A 5 14.32 -13.16 -27.48
N ARG A 6 13.04 -13.28 -27.13
CA ARG A 6 12.11 -12.14 -27.18
C ARG A 6 12.31 -11.34 -25.89
N LYS A 7 13.29 -10.44 -25.92
CA LYS A 7 13.34 -9.29 -25.01
C LYS A 7 12.15 -8.39 -25.36
N ASN A 8 11.04 -8.54 -24.65
CA ASN A 8 10.00 -7.52 -24.64
C ASN A 8 10.57 -6.30 -23.89
N LYS A 9 11.15 -5.39 -24.67
CA LYS A 9 11.44 -4.02 -24.25
C LYS A 9 10.12 -3.37 -23.87
N ILE A 10 9.91 -3.17 -22.57
CA ILE A 10 8.88 -2.27 -22.04
C ILE A 10 9.16 -0.90 -22.68
N LYS A 11 8.33 -0.52 -23.65
CA LYS A 11 8.41 0.74 -24.37
C LYS A 11 7.88 1.85 -23.45
N ASN A 12 8.72 2.87 -23.28
CA ASN A 12 8.43 4.27 -22.94
C ASN A 12 7.41 4.58 -21.83
N LYS A 13 7.93 5.25 -20.78
CA LYS A 13 7.20 6.13 -19.87
C LYS A 13 6.31 7.11 -20.67
N GLU A 14 5.06 6.75 -20.90
CA GLU A 14 4.00 7.73 -20.71
C GLU A 14 3.95 7.99 -19.19
N GLU A 15 3.97 9.25 -18.76
CA GLU A 15 3.74 9.59 -17.36
C GLU A 15 2.37 9.05 -16.98
N PHE A 16 2.36 7.92 -16.25
CA PHE A 16 1.14 7.36 -15.70
C PHE A 16 0.46 8.45 -14.86
N GLN A 17 -0.70 8.93 -15.31
CA GLN A 17 -1.49 9.88 -14.54
C GLN A 17 -2.36 9.09 -13.58
N MET A 18 -2.04 9.21 -12.29
CA MET A 18 -2.84 8.60 -11.24
C MET A 18 -4.28 9.16 -11.31
N PRO A 19 -5.29 8.30 -11.33
CA PRO A 19 -6.67 8.75 -11.17
C PRO A 19 -6.87 9.45 -9.83
N GLU A 20 -7.40 10.67 -9.84
CA GLU A 20 -7.52 11.53 -8.65
C GLU A 20 -8.26 10.85 -7.47
N TRP A 21 -9.17 9.93 -7.78
CA TRP A 21 -9.95 9.21 -6.77
C TRP A 21 -9.14 8.15 -5.99
N MET A 22 -7.98 7.70 -6.50
CA MET A 22 -7.10 6.71 -5.85
C MET A 22 -6.01 7.34 -4.97
N GLU A 23 -5.93 8.67 -4.93
CA GLU A 23 -4.86 9.40 -4.22
C GLU A 23 -4.92 9.22 -2.70
N CYS A 24 -6.12 9.13 -2.12
CA CYS A 24 -6.29 9.02 -0.66
C CYS A 24 -6.24 7.58 -0.13
N ALA A 25 -6.12 6.57 -0.99
CA ALA A 25 -6.19 5.16 -0.58
C ALA A 25 -4.95 4.68 0.21
N TRP A 26 -3.86 5.44 0.16
CA TRP A 26 -2.56 5.05 0.73
C TRP A 26 -1.86 6.17 1.50
N ARG A 27 -2.39 7.41 1.44
CA ARG A 27 -1.79 8.57 2.10
C ARG A 27 -2.10 8.59 3.58
N ARG A 28 -1.11 8.98 4.39
CA ARG A 28 -1.31 9.25 5.83
C ARG A 28 -2.24 10.43 6.05
N VAL A 29 -1.99 11.54 5.35
CA VAL A 29 -2.79 12.76 5.45
C VAL A 29 -3.85 12.74 4.35
N PRO A 30 -5.14 12.67 4.69
CA PRO A 30 -6.22 12.68 3.71
C PRO A 30 -6.29 14.04 2.99
N CYS A 31 -6.89 14.07 1.79
CA CYS A 31 -7.07 15.34 1.07
C CYS A 31 -8.24 16.19 1.57
N ASP A 32 -9.12 15.60 2.39
CA ASP A 32 -10.31 16.23 2.97
C ASP A 32 -11.30 16.86 1.98
N ARG A 33 -11.21 16.58 0.68
CA ARG A 33 -12.18 17.08 -0.30
C ARG A 33 -13.48 16.28 -0.27
N ASP A 34 -14.61 16.96 -0.44
CA ASP A 34 -15.93 16.32 -0.44
C ASP A 34 -16.24 15.54 -1.73
N ASP A 35 -15.57 15.90 -2.83
CA ASP A 35 -15.64 15.20 -4.13
C ASP A 35 -14.70 13.97 -4.20
N CYS A 36 -13.77 13.84 -3.26
CA CYS A 36 -12.91 12.66 -3.14
C CYS A 36 -13.76 11.44 -2.80
N LYS A 37 -13.58 10.35 -3.57
CA LYS A 37 -14.33 9.10 -3.38
C LYS A 37 -14.09 8.44 -2.02
N ILE A 38 -12.96 8.72 -1.37
CA ILE A 38 -12.62 8.20 -0.05
C ILE A 38 -13.02 9.21 1.03
N CYS A 39 -12.43 10.40 1.04
CA CYS A 39 -12.66 11.39 2.09
C CYS A 39 -14.13 11.85 2.13
N GLY A 40 -14.73 12.10 0.97
CA GLY A 40 -16.14 12.49 0.85
C GLY A 40 -17.11 11.36 1.22
N LYS A 41 -16.75 10.09 0.99
CA LYS A 41 -17.54 8.93 1.47
C LYS A 41 -17.51 8.88 3.00
N ILE A 42 -16.31 8.88 3.61
CA ILE A 42 -16.12 8.84 5.06
C ILE A 42 -16.90 9.97 5.76
N LYS A 43 -16.83 11.20 5.23
CA LYS A 43 -17.57 12.35 5.77
C LYS A 43 -19.08 12.15 5.73
N ARG A 44 -19.62 11.62 4.62
CA ARG A 44 -21.06 11.37 4.46
C ARG A 44 -21.54 10.27 5.39
N GLU A 45 -20.78 9.20 5.54
CA GLU A 45 -21.08 8.10 6.45
C GLU A 45 -21.06 8.59 7.90
N ARG A 46 -20.01 9.30 8.29
CA ARG A 46 -19.92 9.89 9.63
C ARG A 46 -21.11 10.80 9.93
N ALA A 47 -21.49 11.67 8.99
CA ALA A 47 -22.65 12.54 9.14
C ALA A 47 -23.97 11.75 9.25
N ARG A 48 -24.11 10.65 8.51
CA ARG A 48 -25.28 9.76 8.58
C ARG A 48 -25.41 9.13 9.98
N HIS A 49 -24.33 8.59 10.54
CA HIS A 49 -24.33 8.00 11.89
C HIS A 49 -24.66 9.04 12.97
N ILE A 50 -24.04 10.22 12.89
CA ILE A 50 -24.34 11.33 13.81
C ILE A 50 -25.83 11.71 13.72
N ALA A 51 -26.39 11.80 12.51
CA ALA A 51 -27.80 12.12 12.31
C ALA A 51 -28.75 11.01 12.83
N ALA A 52 -28.29 9.76 12.84
CA ALA A 52 -29.00 8.62 13.41
C ALA A 52 -28.88 8.53 14.96
N GLY A 53 -28.07 9.38 15.59
CA GLY A 53 -27.79 9.33 17.03
C GLY A 53 -26.78 8.25 17.42
N GLU A 54 -26.05 7.71 16.45
CA GLU A 54 -25.01 6.71 16.63
C GLU A 54 -23.65 7.38 16.87
N ASN A 55 -22.76 6.71 17.59
CA ASN A 55 -21.38 7.14 17.71
C ASN A 55 -20.57 6.57 16.53
N PRO A 56 -20.13 7.39 15.56
CA PRO A 56 -19.36 6.90 14.41
C PRO A 56 -17.99 6.34 14.80
N ASP A 57 -17.48 6.69 15.99
CA ASP A 57 -16.20 6.22 16.49
C ASP A 57 -16.35 4.90 17.31
N ASP A 58 -17.56 4.33 17.36
CA ASP A 58 -17.81 3.02 17.96
C ASP A 58 -17.41 1.88 17.00
N MET A 59 -16.69 0.89 17.52
CA MET A 59 -16.22 -0.26 16.74
C MET A 59 -17.37 -1.05 16.10
N SER A 60 -18.52 -1.15 16.77
CA SER A 60 -19.68 -1.87 16.23
C SER A 60 -20.25 -1.21 14.98
N VAL A 61 -20.32 0.12 14.97
CA VAL A 61 -20.75 0.92 13.81
C VAL A 61 -19.74 0.76 12.67
N ALA A 62 -18.44 0.86 12.97
CA ALA A 62 -17.38 0.65 11.97
C ALA A 62 -17.44 -0.75 11.33
N LEU A 63 -17.67 -1.79 12.12
CA LEU A 63 -17.81 -3.17 11.62
C LEU A 63 -19.06 -3.35 10.74
N GLU A 64 -20.16 -2.67 11.07
CA GLU A 64 -21.36 -2.68 10.25
C GLU A 64 -21.12 -2.02 8.89
N ASP A 65 -20.46 -0.86 8.86
CA ASP A 65 -20.09 -0.18 7.63
C ASP A 65 -19.20 -1.04 6.74
N VAL A 66 -18.18 -1.69 7.32
CA VAL A 66 -17.33 -2.66 6.60
C VAL A 66 -18.18 -3.80 6.02
N GLY A 67 -19.11 -4.34 6.81
CA GLY A 67 -20.01 -5.39 6.33
C GLY A 67 -20.92 -4.95 5.18
N ASN A 68 -21.36 -3.69 5.19
CA ASN A 68 -22.18 -3.12 4.12
C ASN A 68 -21.35 -2.86 2.85
N ASP A 69 -20.11 -2.39 2.99
CA ASP A 69 -19.17 -2.23 1.89
C ASP A 69 -18.86 -3.56 1.20
N PHE A 70 -18.64 -4.63 1.97
CA PHE A 70 -18.45 -5.97 1.40
C PHE A 70 -19.68 -6.47 0.64
N LYS A 71 -20.89 -6.22 1.17
CA LYS A 71 -22.13 -6.59 0.46
C LYS A 71 -22.28 -5.82 -0.85
N GLU A 72 -22.00 -4.52 -0.85
CA GLU A 72 -22.05 -3.68 -2.05
C GLU A 72 -21.03 -4.19 -3.08
N MET A 73 -19.78 -4.39 -2.68
CA MET A 73 -18.73 -4.94 -3.53
C MET A 73 -19.11 -6.30 -4.14
N LEU A 74 -19.60 -7.24 -3.32
CA LEU A 74 -20.06 -8.55 -3.80
C LEU A 74 -21.20 -8.42 -4.80
N SER A 75 -22.13 -7.48 -4.59
CA SER A 75 -23.23 -7.24 -5.54
C SER A 75 -22.73 -6.72 -6.89
N MET A 76 -21.72 -5.84 -6.87
CA MET A 76 -21.09 -5.31 -8.08
C MET A 76 -20.34 -6.41 -8.84
N ILE A 77 -19.55 -7.24 -8.14
CA ILE A 77 -18.84 -8.38 -8.73
C ILE A 77 -19.82 -9.35 -9.40
N LYS A 78 -20.92 -9.69 -8.72
CA LYS A 78 -21.95 -10.58 -9.27
C LYS A 78 -22.59 -10.01 -10.55
N ALA A 79 -22.89 -8.71 -10.56
CA ALA A 79 -23.47 -8.05 -11.72
C ALA A 79 -22.49 -8.05 -12.90
N ASP A 80 -21.22 -7.78 -12.65
CA ASP A 80 -20.18 -7.73 -13.68
C ASP A 80 -19.85 -9.12 -14.25
N ALA A 81 -19.77 -10.14 -13.38
CA ALA A 81 -19.62 -11.53 -13.79
C ALA A 81 -20.78 -12.00 -14.68
N ALA A 82 -22.03 -11.69 -14.29
CA ALA A 82 -23.20 -12.01 -15.10
C ALA A 82 -23.18 -11.29 -16.46
N ALA A 83 -22.73 -10.03 -16.51
CA ALA A 83 -22.63 -9.26 -17.75
C ALA A 83 -21.59 -9.84 -18.72
N HIS A 84 -20.51 -10.43 -18.20
CA HIS A 84 -19.43 -11.03 -18.99
C HIS A 84 -19.55 -12.55 -19.17
N GLY A 85 -20.59 -13.17 -18.62
CA GLY A 85 -20.82 -14.61 -18.70
C GLY A 85 -19.83 -15.45 -17.89
N PHE A 86 -19.19 -14.87 -16.87
CA PHE A 86 -18.32 -15.59 -15.95
C PHE A 86 -19.14 -16.34 -14.91
N ASP A 87 -18.81 -17.61 -14.72
CA ASP A 87 -19.33 -18.42 -13.63
C ASP A 87 -18.46 -18.21 -12.38
N ILE A 88 -19.03 -17.51 -11.41
CA ILE A 88 -18.40 -17.19 -10.11
C ILE A 88 -18.58 -18.30 -9.07
N GLU A 89 -19.19 -19.44 -9.42
CA GLU A 89 -19.33 -20.57 -8.49
C GLU A 89 -18.10 -21.50 -8.50
N ASN A 90 -17.24 -21.42 -9.52
CA ASN A 90 -15.99 -22.21 -9.62
C ASN A 90 -14.77 -21.49 -9.02
N ILE A 91 -14.94 -20.91 -7.82
CA ILE A 91 -13.85 -20.18 -7.12
C ILE A 91 -12.68 -21.11 -6.78
N ASP A 92 -12.97 -22.39 -6.52
CA ASP A 92 -11.97 -23.39 -6.13
C ASP A 92 -10.92 -23.69 -7.21
N ASP A 93 -11.19 -23.33 -8.48
CA ASP A 93 -10.27 -23.51 -9.61
C ASP A 93 -9.32 -22.30 -9.80
N ILE A 94 -9.49 -21.21 -9.03
CA ILE A 94 -8.67 -20.01 -9.11
C ILE A 94 -7.32 -20.29 -8.44
N GLN A 95 -6.22 -20.15 -9.18
CA GLN A 95 -4.90 -20.21 -8.57
C GLN A 95 -4.61 -18.92 -7.81
N GLU A 96 -4.39 -19.06 -6.50
CA GLU A 96 -4.02 -17.96 -5.65
C GLU A 96 -2.50 -17.68 -5.71
N PRO A 97 -2.10 -16.40 -5.65
CA PRO A 97 -0.69 -16.08 -5.49
C PRO A 97 -0.16 -16.62 -4.15
N PRO A 98 1.15 -16.88 -4.02
CA PRO A 98 1.75 -17.28 -2.74
C PRO A 98 1.43 -16.29 -1.61
N GLU A 99 1.47 -16.79 -0.38
CA GLU A 99 1.32 -15.94 0.80
C GLU A 99 2.49 -14.95 0.89
N PRO A 100 2.32 -13.79 1.56
CA PRO A 100 3.38 -12.79 1.64
C PRO A 100 4.72 -13.35 2.14
N ASN A 101 4.67 -14.22 3.15
CA ASN A 101 5.86 -14.80 3.77
C ASN A 101 6.60 -15.82 2.88
N ASP A 102 5.96 -16.28 1.80
CA ASP A 102 6.61 -17.16 0.82
C ASP A 102 7.51 -16.38 -0.14
N PHE A 103 7.42 -15.04 -0.16
CA PHE A 103 8.28 -14.18 -0.97
C PHE A 103 9.48 -13.68 -0.16
N PRO A 104 10.73 -14.08 -0.50
CA PRO A 104 11.92 -13.63 0.23
C PRO A 104 12.08 -12.10 0.27
N PHE A 105 11.70 -11.41 -0.81
CA PHE A 105 11.79 -9.95 -0.87
C PHE A 105 10.76 -9.27 0.04
N TYR A 106 9.55 -9.84 0.18
CA TYR A 106 8.56 -9.35 1.14
C TYR A 106 9.10 -9.46 2.57
N ASN A 107 9.69 -10.62 2.92
CA ASN A 107 10.27 -10.84 4.24
C ASN A 107 11.37 -9.82 4.57
N GLN A 108 12.23 -9.49 3.61
CA GLN A 108 13.25 -8.45 3.79
C GLN A 108 12.62 -7.09 4.10
N ALA A 109 11.56 -6.69 3.37
CA ALA A 109 10.88 -5.44 3.63
C ALA A 109 10.13 -5.46 4.98
N ALA A 110 9.54 -6.60 5.34
CA ALA A 110 8.84 -6.79 6.60
C ALA A 110 9.77 -6.70 7.80
N GLU A 111 10.96 -7.29 7.73
CA GLU A 111 12.01 -7.15 8.75
C GLU A 111 12.43 -5.69 8.93
N TRP A 112 12.65 -4.97 7.82
CA TRP A 112 12.98 -3.54 7.88
C TRP A 112 11.86 -2.71 8.51
N SER A 113 10.60 -2.97 8.16
CA SER A 113 9.45 -2.27 8.77
C SER A 113 9.34 -2.59 10.27
N ALA A 114 9.54 -3.85 10.66
CA ALA A 114 9.54 -4.26 12.07
C ALA A 114 10.65 -3.56 12.86
N ASP A 115 11.85 -3.41 12.30
CA ASP A 115 12.94 -2.68 12.93
C ASP A 115 12.60 -1.19 13.15
N ILE A 116 11.93 -0.54 12.19
CA ILE A 116 11.43 0.83 12.34
C ILE A 116 10.42 0.95 13.49
N HIS A 117 9.47 0.02 13.59
CA HIS A 117 8.47 0.03 14.66
C HIS A 117 9.10 -0.23 16.03
N LYS A 118 10.06 -1.17 16.09
CA LYS A 118 10.85 -1.40 17.30
C LYS A 118 11.67 -0.18 17.72
N MET A 119 12.20 0.58 16.76
CA MET A 119 12.86 1.86 17.04
C MET A 119 11.88 2.87 17.65
N ALA A 120 10.64 2.94 17.16
CA ALA A 120 9.62 3.82 17.74
C ALA A 120 9.17 3.37 19.13
N GLU A 121 9.00 2.07 19.37
CA GLU A 121 8.74 1.54 20.72
C GLU A 121 9.82 1.95 21.71
N GLN A 122 11.09 1.77 21.33
CA GLN A 122 12.23 2.21 22.15
C GLN A 122 12.25 3.73 22.37
N ALA A 123 11.81 4.50 21.38
CA ALA A 123 11.73 5.95 21.49
C ALA A 123 10.68 6.37 22.54
N TYR A 124 9.52 5.73 22.56
CA TYR A 124 8.52 5.95 23.60
C TYR A 124 9.05 5.62 25.00
N ASP A 125 9.77 4.50 25.15
CA ASP A 125 10.40 4.11 26.42
C ASP A 125 11.44 5.14 26.90
N ASN A 126 12.13 5.79 25.97
CA ASN A 126 13.14 6.81 26.24
C ASN A 126 12.59 8.25 26.28
N LEU A 127 11.28 8.44 26.09
CA LEU A 127 10.63 9.75 25.97
C LEU A 127 11.18 10.61 24.81
N ASP A 128 11.63 9.96 23.74
CA ASP A 128 12.01 10.62 22.49
C ASP A 128 10.76 10.97 21.68
N ALA A 129 10.63 12.25 21.30
CA ALA A 129 9.42 12.75 20.64
C ALA A 129 9.36 12.44 19.13
N TRP A 130 10.42 11.89 18.52
CA TRP A 130 10.48 11.73 17.07
C TRP A 130 9.32 10.94 16.45
N PRO A 131 8.77 9.87 17.09
CA PRO A 131 7.64 9.13 16.52
C PRO A 131 6.37 9.97 16.36
N GLU A 132 6.23 11.03 17.15
CA GLU A 132 5.07 11.92 17.14
C GLU A 132 5.24 13.13 16.21
N LEU A 133 6.44 13.38 15.70
CA LEU A 133 6.69 14.43 14.72
C LEU A 133 6.27 13.97 13.32
N GLU A 134 5.93 14.92 12.45
CA GLU A 134 5.53 14.65 11.05
C GLU A 134 6.45 13.66 10.30
N PRO A 135 7.80 13.76 10.36
CA PRO A 135 8.68 12.78 9.72
C PRO A 135 8.56 11.38 10.33
N GLY A 136 8.34 11.28 11.64
CA GLY A 136 8.17 10.01 12.35
C GLY A 136 6.82 9.36 12.03
N LEU A 137 5.75 10.15 12.00
CA LEU A 137 4.42 9.71 11.59
C LEU A 137 4.43 9.20 10.14
N ASP A 138 5.09 9.92 9.23
CA ASP A 138 5.30 9.45 7.85
C ASP A 138 6.14 8.16 7.82
N LEU A 139 7.23 8.09 8.59
CA LEU A 139 8.10 6.91 8.64
C LEU A 139 7.33 5.66 9.08
N LEU A 140 6.49 5.76 10.12
CA LEU A 140 5.69 4.64 10.65
C LEU A 140 4.54 4.25 9.73
N TRP A 141 3.84 5.23 9.14
CA TRP A 141 2.75 4.96 8.23
C TRP A 141 3.23 4.28 6.94
N TYR A 142 4.25 4.86 6.31
CA TYR A 142 4.71 4.39 5.01
C TYR A 142 5.55 3.11 5.12
N SER A 143 6.15 2.80 6.28
CA SER A 143 6.88 1.53 6.46
C SER A 143 5.96 0.31 6.37
N ASN A 144 4.72 0.42 6.88
CA ASN A 144 3.68 -0.59 6.67
C ASN A 144 3.08 -0.53 5.27
N THR A 145 2.87 0.68 4.74
CA THR A 145 2.25 0.86 3.42
C THR A 145 3.08 0.19 2.31
N ILE A 146 4.41 0.28 2.36
CA ILE A 146 5.26 -0.38 1.36
C ILE A 146 5.15 -1.90 1.40
N LEU A 147 4.83 -2.55 2.53
CA LEU A 147 4.66 -4.01 2.60
C LEU A 147 3.48 -4.46 1.72
N ALA A 148 2.33 -3.80 1.89
CA ALA A 148 1.15 -4.08 1.10
C ALA A 148 1.41 -3.85 -0.40
N LYS A 149 2.14 -2.79 -0.76
CA LYS A 149 2.46 -2.48 -2.17
C LYS A 149 3.52 -3.40 -2.76
N ILE A 150 4.54 -3.80 -1.99
CA ILE A 150 5.52 -4.80 -2.42
C ILE A 150 4.83 -6.14 -2.66
N TYR A 151 3.99 -6.59 -1.73
CA TYR A 151 3.25 -7.83 -1.91
C TYR A 151 2.37 -7.78 -3.16
N ARG A 152 1.60 -6.70 -3.34
CA ARG A 152 0.78 -6.52 -4.54
C ARG A 152 1.59 -6.56 -5.83
N GLN A 153 2.77 -5.93 -5.84
CA GLN A 153 3.68 -5.96 -6.99
C GLN A 153 4.21 -7.37 -7.29
N LEU A 154 4.49 -8.16 -6.25
CA LEU A 154 4.92 -9.56 -6.36
C LEU A 154 3.78 -10.44 -6.88
N CYS A 155 2.55 -10.27 -6.39
CA CYS A 155 1.37 -10.94 -6.92
C CYS A 155 1.16 -10.59 -8.39
N ASN A 156 1.21 -9.30 -8.75
CA ASN A 156 1.05 -8.87 -10.14
C ASN A 156 2.09 -9.52 -11.06
N ARG A 157 3.34 -9.60 -10.61
CA ARG A 157 4.38 -10.31 -11.34
C ARG A 157 4.09 -11.81 -11.46
N TRP A 158 3.66 -12.46 -10.38
CA TRP A 158 3.32 -13.87 -10.37
C TRP A 158 2.18 -14.19 -11.35
N HIS A 159 1.10 -13.39 -11.35
CA HIS A 159 -0.01 -13.50 -12.29
C HIS A 159 0.46 -13.38 -13.75
N ILE A 160 1.29 -12.38 -14.05
CA ILE A 160 1.89 -12.21 -15.40
C ILE A 160 2.74 -13.42 -15.78
N GLU A 161 3.50 -14.00 -14.85
CA GLU A 161 4.33 -15.19 -15.08
C GLU A 161 3.49 -16.46 -15.30
N GLN A 162 2.28 -16.56 -14.73
CA GLN A 162 1.31 -17.62 -14.99
C GLN A 162 0.52 -17.42 -16.30
N GLY A 163 0.63 -16.24 -16.92
CA GLY A 163 -0.03 -15.93 -18.20
C GLY A 163 -1.39 -15.23 -18.06
N ASP A 164 -1.70 -14.67 -16.90
CA ASP A 164 -2.90 -13.86 -16.70
C ASP A 164 -2.80 -12.54 -17.48
N GLU A 165 -3.88 -12.16 -18.16
CA GLU A 165 -3.95 -10.90 -18.94
C GLU A 165 -4.22 -9.67 -18.06
N TYR A 166 -4.51 -9.89 -16.78
CA TYR A 166 -4.78 -8.82 -15.81
C TYR A 166 -3.48 -8.30 -15.21
N GLY A 167 -3.30 -6.98 -15.19
CA GLY A 167 -2.34 -6.37 -14.29
C GLY A 167 -1.59 -5.15 -14.78
N GLU A 168 -1.68 -4.73 -16.05
CA GLU A 168 -0.84 -3.62 -16.51
C GLU A 168 -1.16 -2.29 -15.80
N GLU A 169 -2.44 -1.96 -15.62
CA GLU A 169 -2.86 -0.74 -14.92
C GLU A 169 -2.56 -0.82 -13.41
N ASP A 170 -2.88 -1.94 -12.77
CA ASP A 170 -2.63 -2.15 -11.34
C ASP A 170 -1.12 -2.22 -11.03
N TYR A 171 -0.32 -2.80 -11.93
CA TYR A 171 1.14 -2.80 -11.86
C TYR A 171 1.68 -1.37 -11.97
N LYS A 172 1.21 -0.57 -12.93
CA LYS A 172 1.62 0.84 -13.09
C LYS A 172 1.24 1.66 -11.86
N TYR A 173 0.02 1.51 -11.37
CA TYR A 173 -0.47 2.19 -10.18
C TYR A 173 0.33 1.80 -8.93
N THR A 174 0.48 0.50 -8.68
CA THR A 174 1.21 0.00 -7.51
C THR A 174 2.66 0.45 -7.53
N LYS A 175 3.32 0.42 -8.70
CA LYS A 175 4.69 0.92 -8.89
C LYS A 175 4.80 2.42 -8.63
N TYR A 176 3.82 3.22 -9.09
CA TYR A 176 3.77 4.64 -8.79
C TYR A 176 3.66 4.90 -7.29
N VAL A 177 2.67 4.28 -6.61
CA VAL A 177 2.45 4.46 -5.17
C VAL A 177 3.67 4.00 -4.36
N LEU A 178 4.28 2.88 -4.73
CA LEU A 178 5.49 2.39 -4.09
C LEU A 178 6.64 3.40 -4.24
N GLY A 179 6.82 4.01 -5.41
CA GLY A 179 7.79 5.08 -5.63
C GLY A 179 7.56 6.31 -4.74
N GLU A 180 6.31 6.75 -4.62
CA GLU A 180 5.94 7.87 -3.74
C GLU A 180 6.23 7.54 -2.27
N CYS A 181 5.82 6.36 -1.80
CA CYS A 181 6.06 5.92 -0.43
C CYS A 181 7.57 5.86 -0.12
N LEU A 182 8.38 5.30 -1.02
CA LEU A 182 9.83 5.22 -0.86
C LEU A 182 10.48 6.61 -0.84
N ALA A 183 9.98 7.55 -1.65
CA ALA A 183 10.45 8.94 -1.64
C ALA A 183 10.16 9.63 -0.30
N ILE A 184 8.93 9.46 0.24
CA ILE A 184 8.55 10.00 1.54
C ILE A 184 9.40 9.39 2.65
N LEU A 185 9.55 8.07 2.68
CA LEU A 185 10.37 7.38 3.68
C LEU A 185 11.83 7.86 3.71
N LYS A 186 12.45 8.04 2.54
CA LYS A 186 13.82 8.59 2.45
C LYS A 186 13.89 10.02 2.96
N LYS A 187 12.90 10.86 2.62
CA LYS A 187 12.82 12.23 3.12
C LYS A 187 12.67 12.24 4.64
N SER A 188 11.73 11.47 5.19
CA SER A 188 11.51 11.34 6.63
C SER A 188 12.76 10.90 7.38
N LEU A 189 13.45 9.87 6.89
CA LEU A 189 14.71 9.42 7.49
C LEU A 189 15.79 10.50 7.43
N GLY A 190 15.93 11.22 6.31
CA GLY A 190 16.88 12.33 6.18
C GLY A 190 16.62 13.49 7.14
N GLU A 191 15.34 13.82 7.34
CA GLU A 191 14.89 14.83 8.31
C GLU A 191 15.18 14.38 9.75
N LEU A 192 14.86 13.12 10.09
CA LEU A 192 15.14 12.54 11.41
C LEU A 192 16.63 12.45 11.73
N ILE A 193 17.47 12.09 10.74
CA ILE A 193 18.94 12.10 10.86
C ILE A 193 19.46 13.48 11.27
N THR A 194 18.81 14.54 10.79
CA THR A 194 19.20 15.93 11.06
C THR A 194 18.70 16.39 12.42
N MET A 195 17.47 16.02 12.79
CA MET A 195 16.81 16.43 14.04
C MET A 195 17.31 15.67 15.28
N TYR A 196 17.68 14.40 15.13
CA TYR A 196 18.05 13.49 16.22
C TYR A 196 19.47 12.92 16.02
N PRO A 197 20.51 13.77 16.16
CA PRO A 197 21.90 13.38 15.86
C PRO A 197 22.42 12.24 16.74
N GLU A 198 21.90 12.08 17.95
CA GLU A 198 22.21 10.96 18.85
C GLU A 198 21.69 9.61 18.34
N GLN A 199 20.62 9.61 17.53
CA GLN A 199 20.06 8.41 16.89
C GLN A 199 20.47 8.26 15.42
N LYS A 200 21.28 9.18 14.90
CA LYS A 200 21.75 9.23 13.51
C LYS A 200 22.26 7.90 12.98
N GLY A 201 22.97 7.13 13.80
CA GLY A 201 23.48 5.81 13.41
C GLY A 201 22.36 4.83 13.01
N LYS A 202 21.29 4.77 13.81
CA LYS A 202 20.13 3.91 13.55
C LYS A 202 19.40 4.35 12.28
N PHE A 203 19.09 5.64 12.16
CA PHE A 203 18.38 6.16 10.98
C PHE A 203 19.19 6.03 9.68
N ASN A 204 20.51 6.24 9.71
CA ASN A 204 21.36 5.99 8.54
C ASN A 204 21.35 4.53 8.11
N LEU A 205 21.42 3.60 9.07
CA LEU A 205 21.35 2.18 8.78
C LEU A 205 20.00 1.83 8.13
N SER A 206 18.89 2.31 8.69
CA SER A 206 17.56 2.13 8.10
C SER A 206 17.45 2.73 6.70
N LEU A 207 18.07 3.89 6.44
CA LEU A 207 18.08 4.53 5.12
C LEU A 207 18.85 3.69 4.09
N ILE A 208 20.01 3.12 4.47
CA ILE A 208 20.79 2.23 3.59
C ILE A 208 19.98 0.98 3.23
N MET A 209 19.34 0.36 4.22
CA MET A 209 18.48 -0.81 3.97
C MET A 209 17.29 -0.45 3.06
N LEU A 210 16.64 0.69 3.30
CA LEU A 210 15.55 1.19 2.47
C LEU A 210 15.99 1.42 1.02
N SER A 211 17.20 1.94 0.78
CA SER A 211 17.75 2.08 -0.57
C SER A 211 17.93 0.73 -1.27
N GLY A 212 18.33 -0.31 -0.54
CA GLY A 212 18.38 -1.68 -1.06
C GLY A 212 16.99 -2.25 -1.39
N ILE A 213 15.99 -1.93 -0.59
CA ILE A 213 14.58 -2.28 -0.85
C ILE A 213 14.08 -1.55 -2.09
N GLU A 214 14.32 -0.24 -2.21
CA GLU A 214 13.94 0.57 -3.37
C GLU A 214 14.55 0.00 -4.66
N GLU A 215 15.83 -0.34 -4.66
CA GLU A 215 16.50 -0.87 -5.84
C GLU A 215 15.86 -2.17 -6.32
N GLN A 216 15.48 -3.06 -5.40
CA GLN A 216 14.81 -4.31 -5.72
C GLN A 216 13.35 -4.09 -6.13
N ALA A 217 12.60 -3.28 -5.38
CA ALA A 217 11.21 -2.93 -5.66
C ALA A 217 11.03 -2.37 -7.08
N MET A 218 11.95 -1.52 -7.53
CA MET A 218 11.86 -0.90 -8.85
C MET A 218 12.22 -1.85 -10.01
N LYS A 219 12.86 -2.98 -9.71
CA LYS A 219 13.21 -4.05 -10.67
C LYS A 219 12.13 -5.13 -10.81
N ILE A 220 11.22 -5.21 -9.85
CA ILE A 220 9.99 -6.02 -9.95
C ILE A 220 8.99 -5.24 -10.81
#